data_AF-A0A0J0YVX9-F1
#
_entry.id   AF-A0A0J0YVX9-F1
#
_cell.length_a   1.000
_cell.length_b   1.000
_cell.length_c   1.000
_cell.angle_alpha   90.00
_cell.angle_beta   90.00
_cell.angle_gamma   90.00
#
_symmetry.space_group_name_H-M   'P 1'
#
loop_
_entity.id
_entity.type
_entity.pdbx_description
1 polymer ?
#
loop_
_entity_poly.entity_id
_entity_poly.type
_entity_poly.pdbx_seq_one_letter_code
_entity_poly.pdbx_strand_id
1 'polypeptide(L)'
;MNIVGQIKEKMKEEIRQAAVRAGLASADELPDVLLEVPRDKAHGDYSTNIAMQLARIAKKPPRAIAEAIVGQLDRERMSVARIEIAGPGFINFYMDNRYLTAVVPTILQAGQAYGESNVGDGE
;
A
#
# COMPACT_ATOMS: atom_id res chain seq x y z
N MET A 1 -11.61 -11.34 7.51
CA MET A 1 -11.10 -10.30 6.60
C MET A 1 -9.62 -10.59 6.37
N ASN A 2 -9.17 -10.68 5.11
CA ASN A 2 -7.78 -11.06 4.80
C ASN A 2 -6.82 -9.93 5.21
N ILE A 3 -5.75 -10.31 5.90
CA ILE A 3 -4.65 -9.47 6.37
C ILE A 3 -4.10 -8.56 5.24
N VAL A 4 -3.97 -9.09 4.02
CA VAL A 4 -3.50 -8.32 2.85
C VAL A 4 -4.42 -7.14 2.52
N GLY A 5 -5.74 -7.32 2.67
CA GLY A 5 -6.71 -6.26 2.43
C GLY A 5 -6.58 -5.12 3.44
N GLN A 6 -6.34 -5.46 4.71
CA GLN A 6 -6.18 -4.46 5.78
C GLN A 6 -4.96 -3.56 5.56
N ILE A 7 -3.84 -4.09 5.04
CA ILE A 7 -2.67 -3.26 4.68
C ILE A 7 -3.04 -2.27 3.59
N LYS A 8 -3.67 -2.75 2.53
CA LYS A 8 -3.95 -1.93 1.35
C LYS A 8 -4.80 -0.74 1.75
N GLU A 9 -5.81 -0.97 2.58
CA GLU A 9 -6.65 0.11 3.10
C GLU A 9 -5.88 1.05 4.02
N LYS A 10 -5.02 0.52 4.91
CA LYS A 10 -4.15 1.36 5.75
C LYS A 10 -3.21 2.23 4.91
N MET A 11 -2.61 1.67 3.87
CA MET A 11 -1.72 2.40 2.96
C MET A 11 -2.45 3.49 2.19
N LYS A 12 -3.63 3.18 1.64
CA LYS A 12 -4.47 4.17 0.97
C LYS A 12 -4.81 5.32 1.90
N GLU A 13 -5.21 5.00 3.14
CA GLU A 13 -5.51 6.00 4.17
C GLU A 13 -4.30 6.91 4.43
N GLU A 14 -3.12 6.34 4.68
CA GLU A 14 -1.91 7.13 4.90
C GLU A 14 -1.56 8.02 3.72
N ILE A 15 -1.70 7.51 2.49
CA ILE A 15 -1.41 8.28 1.27
C ILE A 15 -2.37 9.47 1.13
N ARG A 16 -3.68 9.25 1.38
CA ARG A 16 -4.66 10.35 1.39
C ARG A 16 -4.29 11.39 2.43
N GLN A 17 -4.03 10.96 3.67
CA GLN A 17 -3.69 11.90 4.74
C GLN A 17 -2.38 12.65 4.46
N ALA A 18 -1.36 11.99 3.91
CA ALA A 18 -0.11 12.62 3.51
C ALA A 18 -0.32 13.67 2.43
N ALA A 19 -1.18 13.40 1.44
CA ALA A 19 -1.52 14.38 0.41
C ALA A 19 -2.24 15.62 0.97
N VAL A 20 -3.14 15.45 1.94
CA VAL A 20 -3.79 16.57 2.66
C VAL A 20 -2.76 17.35 3.48
N ARG A 21 -1.93 16.66 4.27
CA ARG A 21 -0.87 17.29 5.09
C ARG A 21 0.14 18.07 4.25
N ALA A 22 0.44 17.59 3.05
CA ALA A 22 1.29 18.27 2.08
C ALA A 22 0.62 19.48 1.41
N GLY A 23 -0.66 19.75 1.68
CA GLY A 23 -1.42 20.86 1.09
C GLY A 23 -1.61 20.71 -0.43
N LEU A 24 -1.72 19.46 -0.92
CA LEU A 24 -1.85 19.17 -2.35
C LEU A 24 -3.30 19.20 -2.82
N ALA A 25 -4.24 18.83 -1.95
CA ALA A 25 -5.68 18.85 -2.18
C ALA A 25 -6.42 18.77 -0.84
N SER A 26 -7.69 19.22 -0.81
CA SER A 26 -8.59 18.98 0.31
C SER A 26 -9.03 17.51 0.35
N ALA A 27 -9.53 17.05 1.50
CA ALA A 27 -9.98 15.65 1.65
C ALA A 27 -11.06 15.25 0.62
N ASP A 28 -11.96 16.18 0.28
CA ASP A 28 -13.05 15.98 -0.68
C ASP A 28 -12.61 16.06 -2.15
N GLU A 29 -11.42 16.61 -2.41
CA GLU A 29 -10.86 16.78 -3.75
C GLU A 29 -9.86 15.67 -4.10
N LEU A 30 -9.53 14.82 -3.15
CA LEU A 30 -8.60 13.72 -3.37
C LEU A 30 -9.20 12.67 -4.32
N PRO A 31 -8.52 12.33 -5.41
CA PRO A 31 -8.92 11.19 -6.23
C PRO A 31 -8.70 9.88 -5.45
N ASP A 32 -9.34 8.81 -5.93
CA ASP A 32 -9.19 7.49 -5.33
C ASP A 32 -7.74 6.99 -5.42
N VAL A 33 -7.21 6.50 -4.30
CA VAL A 33 -5.83 6.02 -4.22
C VAL A 33 -5.77 4.60 -4.74
N LEU A 34 -5.26 4.45 -5.96
CA LEU A 34 -5.04 3.14 -6.55
C LEU A 34 -3.67 2.59 -6.12
N LEU A 35 -3.68 1.40 -5.52
CA LEU A 35 -2.49 0.61 -5.21
C LEU A 35 -2.47 -0.63 -6.11
N GLU A 36 -1.49 -0.68 -7.01
CA GLU A 36 -1.30 -1.78 -7.94
C GLU A 36 -0.03 -2.56 -7.60
N VAL A 37 0.02 -3.83 -8.03
CA VAL A 37 1.26 -4.61 -7.98
C VAL A 37 2.02 -4.33 -9.28
N PRO A 38 3.24 -3.78 -9.22
CA PRO A 38 3.99 -3.49 -10.43
C PRO A 38 4.33 -4.78 -11.19
N ARG A 39 4.42 -4.68 -12.53
CA ARG A 39 4.77 -5.82 -13.39
C ARG A 39 6.21 -6.31 -13.14
N ASP A 40 7.11 -5.38 -12.89
CA ASP A 40 8.50 -5.66 -12.51
C ASP A 40 8.63 -5.63 -10.98
N LYS A 41 9.09 -6.74 -10.40
CA LYS A 41 9.33 -6.86 -8.96
C LYS A 41 10.45 -5.92 -8.48
N ALA A 42 11.31 -5.45 -9.37
CA ALA A 42 12.30 -4.44 -9.05
C ALA A 42 11.67 -3.09 -8.65
N HIS A 43 10.39 -2.87 -8.96
CA HIS A 43 9.65 -1.66 -8.58
C HIS A 43 8.86 -1.79 -7.28
N GLY A 44 9.20 -2.78 -6.46
CA GLY A 44 8.60 -2.98 -5.14
C GLY A 44 7.36 -3.87 -5.17
N ASP A 45 6.67 -3.91 -4.03
CA ASP A 45 5.48 -4.74 -3.81
C ASP A 45 4.20 -4.04 -4.25
N TYR A 46 4.16 -2.71 -4.08
CA TYR A 46 3.05 -1.87 -4.46
C TYR A 46 3.51 -0.59 -5.15
N SER A 47 2.71 -0.08 -6.06
CA SER A 47 2.93 1.21 -6.72
C SER A 47 1.64 2.02 -6.76
N THR A 48 1.76 3.34 -6.73
CA THR A 48 0.64 4.26 -6.95
C THR A 48 1.00 5.38 -7.92
N ASN A 49 0.01 5.79 -8.70
CA ASN A 49 0.07 6.92 -9.64
C ASN A 49 -0.55 8.21 -9.07
N ILE A 50 -0.86 8.25 -7.77
CA ILE A 50 -1.59 9.36 -7.12
C ILE A 50 -1.00 10.74 -7.41
N ALA A 51 0.34 10.85 -7.50
CA ALA A 51 1.00 12.12 -7.76
C ALA A 51 0.67 12.69 -9.16
N MET A 52 0.45 11.83 -10.16
CA MET A 52 0.03 12.23 -11.50
C MET A 52 -1.44 12.66 -11.52
N GLN A 53 -2.30 11.98 -10.75
CA GLN A 53 -3.70 12.38 -10.63
C GLN A 53 -3.81 13.75 -9.95
N LEU A 54 -3.04 13.97 -8.89
CA LEU A 54 -3.00 15.24 -8.15
C LEU A 54 -2.34 16.39 -8.92
N ALA A 55 -1.53 16.12 -9.95
CA ALA A 55 -0.90 17.17 -10.75
C ALA A 55 -1.91 18.15 -11.37
N ARG A 56 -3.09 17.65 -11.75
CA ARG A 56 -4.17 18.48 -12.31
C ARG A 56 -4.82 19.41 -11.28
N ILE A 57 -4.83 19.00 -10.01
CA ILE A 57 -5.48 19.71 -8.90
C ILE A 57 -4.49 20.69 -8.27
N ALA A 58 -3.32 20.20 -7.88
CA ALA A 58 -2.28 20.97 -7.22
C ALA A 58 -1.53 21.93 -8.17
N LYS A 59 -1.70 21.78 -9.50
CA LYS A 59 -0.98 22.53 -10.55
C LYS A 59 0.55 22.52 -10.36
N LYS A 60 1.08 21.40 -9.85
CA LYS A 60 2.51 21.18 -9.59
C LYS A 60 3.04 20.01 -10.45
N PRO A 61 4.35 19.98 -10.75
CA PRO A 61 4.96 18.83 -11.42
C PRO A 61 4.73 17.54 -10.62
N PRO A 62 4.33 16.42 -11.25
CA PRO A 62 3.97 15.22 -10.49
C PRO A 62 5.12 14.64 -9.66
N ARG A 63 6.37 14.83 -10.09
CA ARG A 63 7.54 14.45 -9.29
C ARG A 63 7.67 15.23 -7.97
N ALA A 64 7.43 16.55 -8.00
CA ALA A 64 7.42 17.38 -6.79
C ALA A 64 6.26 17.02 -5.86
N ILE A 65 5.11 16.61 -6.43
CA ILE A 65 3.96 16.10 -5.67
C ILE A 65 4.32 14.78 -4.99
N ALA A 66 4.95 13.86 -5.72
CA ALA A 66 5.42 12.59 -5.16
C ALA A 66 6.39 12.82 -4.00
N GLU A 67 7.36 13.72 -4.16
CA GLU A 67 8.31 14.08 -3.09
C GLU A 67 7.60 14.66 -1.86
N ALA A 68 6.62 15.55 -2.06
CA ALA A 68 5.84 16.13 -0.98
C ALA A 68 5.00 15.09 -0.22
N ILE A 69 4.37 14.14 -0.94
CA ILE A 69 3.64 13.03 -0.32
C ILE A 69 4.61 12.16 0.49
N VAL A 70 5.71 11.73 -0.12
CA VAL A 70 6.70 10.85 0.52
C VAL A 70 7.30 11.49 1.77
N GLY A 71 7.49 12.81 1.77
CA GLY A 71 7.94 13.56 2.94
C GLY A 71 6.95 13.59 4.11
N GLN A 72 5.67 13.27 3.87
CA GLN A 72 4.59 13.26 4.87
C GLN A 72 4.11 11.84 5.22
N LEU A 73 4.70 10.80 4.63
CA LEU A 73 4.35 9.41 4.90
C LEU A 73 5.05 8.89 6.16
N ASP A 74 4.29 8.17 6.97
CA ASP A 74 4.81 7.40 8.10
C ASP A 74 5.09 5.96 7.63
N ARG A 75 6.38 5.65 7.44
CA ARG A 75 6.83 4.36 6.92
C ARG A 75 6.57 3.22 7.91
N GLU A 76 6.66 3.48 9.21
CA GLU A 76 6.44 2.47 10.25
C GLU A 76 4.97 2.08 10.29
N ARG A 77 4.08 3.08 10.25
CA ARG A 77 2.63 2.87 10.21
C ARG A 77 2.21 2.05 9.00
N MET A 78 2.88 2.21 7.86
CA MET A 78 2.60 1.48 6.62
C MET A 78 3.32 0.12 6.52
N SER A 79 4.24 -0.20 7.44
CA SER A 79 5.11 -1.39 7.33
C SER A 79 5.94 -1.41 6.05
N VAL A 80 6.42 -0.24 5.62
CA VAL A 80 7.22 -0.05 4.40
C VAL A 80 8.69 0.11 4.76
N ALA A 81 9.55 -0.73 4.19
CA ALA A 81 11.00 -0.66 4.36
C ALA A 81 11.63 0.44 3.50
N ARG A 82 11.15 0.60 2.26
CA ARG A 82 11.69 1.60 1.32
C ARG A 82 10.59 2.18 0.45
N ILE A 83 10.76 3.45 0.07
CA ILE A 83 9.92 4.14 -0.90
C ILE A 83 10.82 4.68 -2.01
N GLU A 84 10.39 4.59 -3.25
CA GLU A 84 11.10 5.11 -4.40
C GLU A 84 10.16 5.87 -5.34
N ILE A 85 10.65 6.99 -5.89
CA ILE A 85 9.90 7.77 -6.87
C ILE A 85 10.46 7.49 -8.26
N ALA A 86 9.66 6.80 -9.08
CA ALA A 86 10.04 6.39 -10.41
C ALA A 86 9.39 7.27 -11.50
N GLY A 87 10.14 7.48 -12.58
CA GLY A 87 9.68 8.18 -13.78
C GLY A 87 9.01 9.54 -13.48
N PRO A 88 7.81 9.80 -14.03
CA PRO A 88 7.14 11.09 -13.91
C PRO A 88 6.53 11.35 -12.53
N GLY A 89 6.44 10.35 -11.64
CA GLY A 89 5.79 10.48 -10.34
C GLY A 89 5.09 9.22 -9.82
N PHE A 90 5.51 8.02 -10.25
CA PHE A 90 5.07 6.79 -9.60
C PHE A 90 5.75 6.68 -8.24
N ILE A 91 5.00 6.31 -7.22
CA ILE A 91 5.53 6.04 -5.88
C ILE A 91 5.48 4.54 -5.67
N ASN A 92 6.67 3.95 -5.58
CA ASN A 92 6.90 2.52 -5.40
C ASN A 92 7.19 2.24 -3.92
N PHE A 93 6.51 1.25 -3.36
CA PHE A 93 6.62 0.83 -1.96
C PHE A 93 7.23 -0.57 -1.88
N TYR A 94 8.24 -0.71 -1.04
CA TYR A 94 8.89 -1.97 -0.72
C TYR A 94 8.55 -2.31 0.73
N MET A 95 7.77 -3.36 0.94
CA MET A 95 7.28 -3.80 2.24
C MET A 95 8.43 -4.33 3.10
N ASP A 96 8.30 -4.16 4.41
CA ASP A 96 9.19 -4.85 5.34
C ASP A 96 8.77 -6.31 5.48
N ASN A 97 9.71 -7.25 5.34
CA ASN A 97 9.47 -8.69 5.55
C ASN A 97 8.93 -9.00 6.96
N ARG A 98 9.17 -8.13 7.95
CA ARG A 98 8.60 -8.25 9.29
C ARG A 98 7.07 -8.20 9.31
N TYR A 99 6.47 -7.62 8.28
CA TYR A 99 5.03 -7.64 8.07
C TYR A 99 4.48 -9.07 7.93
N LEU A 100 5.22 -9.98 7.29
CA LEU A 100 4.83 -11.38 7.14
C LEU A 100 5.01 -12.18 8.44
N THR A 101 5.98 -11.83 9.30
CA THR A 101 6.15 -12.50 10.60
C THR A 101 5.04 -12.19 11.61
N ALA A 102 4.33 -11.06 11.47
CA ALA A 102 3.11 -10.80 12.23
C ALA A 102 1.92 -11.69 11.82
N VAL A 103 2.05 -12.47 10.74
CA VAL A 103 1.05 -13.44 10.25
C VAL A 103 1.24 -14.83 10.87
N VAL A 104 2.42 -15.12 11.42
CA VAL A 104 2.72 -16.43 12.05
C VAL A 104 1.84 -16.72 13.28
N PRO A 105 1.48 -15.75 14.16
CA PRO A 105 0.57 -16.04 15.28
C PRO A 105 -0.86 -16.38 14.83
N THR A 106 -1.31 -15.94 13.65
CA THR A 106 -2.70 -16.15 13.20
C THR A 106 -2.91 -17.53 12.58
N ILE A 107 -1.87 -18.11 11.96
CA ILE A 107 -1.93 -19.49 11.43
C ILE A 107 -1.92 -20.51 12.58
N LEU A 108 -1.24 -20.21 13.69
CA LEU A 108 -1.21 -21.07 14.87
C LEU A 108 -2.53 -21.09 15.66
N GLN A 109 -3.41 -20.10 15.51
CA GLN A 109 -4.74 -20.09 16.13
C GLN A 109 -5.84 -20.77 15.28
N ALA A 110 -5.58 -21.01 13.98
CA ALA A 110 -6.46 -21.78 13.09
C ALA A 110 -6.03 -23.26 12.94
N GLY A 111 -5.11 -23.72 13.79
CA GLY A 111 -4.45 -25.03 13.71
C GLY A 111 -5.30 -26.26 14.07
N GLN A 112 -6.62 -26.14 14.22
CA GLN A 112 -7.49 -27.31 14.45
C GLN A 112 -8.56 -27.56 13.37
N ALA A 113 -8.64 -26.76 12.31
CA ALA A 113 -9.67 -26.97 11.27
C ALA A 113 -9.19 -26.84 9.82
N TYR A 114 -7.91 -26.57 9.57
CA TYR A 114 -7.36 -26.54 8.21
C TYR A 114 -6.63 -27.85 7.91
N GLY A 115 -7.38 -28.83 7.37
CA GLY A 115 -6.80 -30.12 6.96
C GLY A 115 -7.74 -31.32 7.01
N GLU A 116 -8.89 -31.24 7.68
CA GLU A 116 -9.89 -32.31 7.63
C GLU A 116 -10.71 -32.20 6.34
N SER A 117 -10.12 -32.67 5.24
CA SER A 117 -10.90 -33.12 4.10
C SER A 117 -11.25 -34.58 4.36
N ASN A 118 -12.49 -34.86 4.75
CA ASN A 118 -13.02 -36.23 4.77
C ASN A 118 -13.40 -36.66 3.34
N VAL A 119 -12.42 -36.65 2.43
CA VAL A 119 -12.58 -37.21 1.08
C VAL A 119 -11.99 -38.62 1.14
N GLY A 120 -12.82 -39.55 1.59
CA GLY A 120 -12.45 -40.95 1.69
C GLY A 120 -13.34 -41.77 2.61
N ASP A 121 -14.66 -41.66 2.48
CA ASP A 121 -15.53 -42.78 2.85
C ASP A 121 -15.88 -43.49 1.54
N GLY A 122 -15.11 -44.55 1.28
CA GLY A 122 -15.44 -45.52 0.26
C GLY A 122 -16.52 -46.47 0.77
N GLU A 123 -17.28 -47.00 -0.19
CA GLU A 123 -18.44 -47.92 -0.11
C GLU A 123 -19.83 -47.27 -0.07
#